data_AF-A0A3C0Y8X4-F1
#
_entry.id   AF-A0A3C0Y8X4-F1
#
_cell.length_a   1.000
_cell.length_b   1.000
_cell.length_c   1.000
_cell.angle_alpha   90.00
_cell.angle_beta   90.00
_cell.angle_gamma   90.00
#
_symmetry.space_group_name_H-M   'P 1'
#
loop_
_entity.id
_entity.type
_entity.pdbx_description
1 polymer ?
#
loop_
_entity_poly.entity_id
_entity_poly.type
_entity_poly.pdbx_seq_one_letter_code
_entity_poly.pdbx_strand_id
1 'polypeptide(L)'
;AVISETGTDMSRFPTVGHFASWLGLCPGTKITGGKVMSGKTKRCANHAAQALKLAAAALRPSQSALGAYFRRMCSRMDKSKAVAAAAHKLARLIYTMLTKGEEYTDKGQDYYEERYRERVLWHLNQRAKKMGMKLVATEPQPR
;
A
#
# COMPACT_ATOMS: atom_id res chain seq x y z
N ALA A 1 -10.67 11.08 15.07
CA ALA A 1 -10.09 9.76 15.39
C ALA A 1 -8.59 9.70 15.08
N VAL A 2 -8.15 9.79 13.81
CA VAL A 2 -6.71 9.67 13.51
C VAL A 2 -5.90 10.86 14.04
N ILE A 3 -6.23 12.09 13.64
CA ILE A 3 -5.52 13.31 14.10
C ILE A 3 -5.60 13.48 15.62
N SER A 4 -6.73 13.12 16.24
CA SER A 4 -6.90 13.20 17.69
C SER A 4 -5.97 12.27 18.47
N GLU A 5 -5.56 11.14 17.89
CA GLU A 5 -4.61 10.21 18.54
C GLU A 5 -3.15 10.47 18.15
N THR A 6 -2.92 10.84 16.89
CA THR A 6 -1.55 11.02 16.37
C THR A 6 -1.00 12.41 16.62
N GLY A 7 -1.87 13.40 16.83
CA GLY A 7 -1.53 14.81 16.70
C GLY A 7 -1.28 15.22 15.24
N THR A 8 -1.02 16.51 15.03
CA THR A 8 -0.56 17.08 13.75
C THR A 8 0.96 17.02 13.62
N ASP A 9 1.69 16.96 14.74
CA ASP A 9 3.16 16.90 14.75
C ASP A 9 3.68 15.49 14.47
N MET A 10 4.21 15.28 13.26
CA MET A 10 4.82 14.02 12.83
C MET A 10 6.32 13.92 13.14
N SER A 11 6.95 14.94 13.76
CA SER A 11 8.39 14.93 14.10
C SER A 11 8.77 13.78 15.04
N ARG A 12 7.79 13.32 15.84
CA ARG A 12 7.88 12.15 16.73
C ARG A 12 8.20 10.84 15.99
N PHE A 13 7.93 10.79 14.68
CA PHE A 13 8.20 9.65 13.82
C PHE A 13 9.22 10.06 12.74
N PRO A 14 10.50 9.65 12.87
CA PRO A 14 11.54 10.05 11.92
C PRO A 14 11.27 9.62 10.47
N THR A 15 10.54 8.52 10.30
CA THR A 15 10.12 8.06 8.98
C THR A 15 8.69 7.55 8.99
N VAL A 16 8.07 7.51 7.81
CA VAL A 16 6.76 6.89 7.60
C VAL A 16 6.70 5.43 8.06
N GLY A 17 7.84 4.72 8.05
CA GLY A 17 7.96 3.36 8.55
C GLY A 17 7.74 3.27 10.06
N HIS A 18 8.27 4.23 10.83
CA HIS A 18 8.05 4.33 12.27
C HIS A 18 6.57 4.59 12.57
N PHE A 19 5.94 5.51 11.84
CA PHE A 19 4.51 5.80 11.99
C PHE A 19 3.63 4.57 11.70
N ALA A 20 3.88 3.88 10.59
CA ALA A 20 3.12 2.68 10.23
C ALA A 20 3.36 1.50 11.20
N SER A 21 4.57 1.38 11.75
CA SER A 21 4.91 0.39 12.78
C SER A 21 4.21 0.69 14.09
N TRP A 22 4.16 1.96 14.50
CA TRP A 22 3.45 2.39 15.70
C TRP A 22 1.94 2.13 15.61
N LEU A 23 1.33 2.34 14.43
CA LEU A 23 -0.06 1.96 14.15
C LEU A 23 -0.29 0.44 14.10
N GLY A 24 0.76 -0.38 14.09
CA GLY A 24 0.62 -1.84 13.88
C GLY A 24 0.07 -2.20 12.50
N LEU A 25 0.32 -1.37 11.48
CA LEU A 25 -0.10 -1.59 10.09
C LEU A 25 1.02 -2.18 9.22
N CYS A 26 2.14 -2.58 9.82
CA CYS A 26 3.22 -3.29 9.13
C CYS A 26 3.34 -4.75 9.63
N PRO A 27 3.92 -5.64 8.82
CA PRO A 27 4.34 -6.96 9.29
C PRO A 27 5.30 -6.86 10.48
N GLY A 28 5.25 -7.82 11.38
CA GLY A 28 6.22 -7.91 12.48
C GLY A 28 7.56 -8.46 12.01
N THR A 29 8.62 -8.13 12.72
CA THR A 29 10.00 -8.59 12.44
C THR A 29 10.56 -9.36 13.64
N LYS A 30 9.94 -10.48 14.01
CA LYS A 30 10.45 -11.32 15.11
C LYS A 30 11.61 -12.17 14.61
N ILE A 31 12.83 -11.71 14.86
CA ILE A 31 14.08 -12.36 14.44
C ILE A 31 14.92 -12.65 15.69
N THR A 32 15.40 -13.89 15.81
CA THR A 32 16.28 -14.34 16.90
C THR A 32 17.43 -15.14 16.31
N GLY A 33 18.68 -14.82 16.70
CA GLY A 33 19.87 -15.54 16.21
C GLY A 33 20.00 -15.56 14.68
N GLY A 34 19.58 -14.49 13.99
CA GLY A 34 19.59 -14.41 12.52
C GLY A 34 18.45 -15.15 11.82
N LYS A 35 17.58 -15.87 12.54
CA LYS A 35 16.45 -16.60 11.96
C LYS A 35 15.13 -15.83 12.15
N VAL A 36 14.34 -15.74 11.08
CA VAL A 36 12.98 -15.18 11.12
C VAL A 36 12.06 -16.17 11.84
N MET A 37 11.62 -15.82 13.04
CA MET A 37 10.68 -16.62 13.82
C MET A 37 9.22 -16.35 13.43
N SER A 38 8.87 -15.09 13.14
CA SER A 38 7.52 -14.73 12.75
C SER A 38 7.45 -13.39 12.03
N GLY A 39 6.65 -13.36 10.95
CA GLY A 39 6.27 -12.15 10.22
C GLY A 39 4.88 -11.60 10.59
N LYS A 40 4.22 -12.19 11.59
CA LYS A 40 2.83 -11.81 11.94
C LYS A 40 2.79 -10.37 12.44
N THR A 41 1.80 -9.61 11.99
CA THR A 41 1.51 -8.26 12.49
C THR A 41 1.29 -8.31 14.00
N LYS A 42 1.89 -7.38 14.74
CA LYS A 42 1.71 -7.27 16.19
C LYS A 42 0.24 -6.96 16.51
N ARG A 43 -0.30 -7.57 17.57
CA ARG A 43 -1.59 -7.15 18.12
C ARG A 43 -1.42 -5.76 18.71
N CYS A 44 -2.20 -4.80 18.24
CA CYS A 44 -2.14 -3.41 18.68
C CYS A 44 -3.58 -2.88 18.80
N ALA A 45 -3.94 -2.37 19.98
CA ALA A 45 -5.24 -1.78 20.28
C ALA A 45 -5.24 -0.27 19.98
N ASN A 46 -4.81 0.10 18.77
CA ASN A 46 -4.73 1.49 18.34
C ASN A 46 -6.01 1.88 17.58
N HIS A 47 -6.77 2.90 18.03
CA HIS A 47 -8.03 3.24 17.37
C HIS A 47 -7.80 3.95 16.03
N ALA A 48 -6.75 4.75 15.87
CA ALA A 48 -6.37 5.33 14.58
C ALA A 48 -6.13 4.22 13.55
N ALA A 49 -5.45 3.14 13.93
CA ALA A 49 -5.25 1.98 13.06
C ALA A 49 -6.57 1.27 12.72
N GLN A 50 -7.51 1.18 13.66
CA GLN A 50 -8.85 0.62 13.42
C GLN A 50 -9.67 1.51 12.47
N ALA A 51 -9.66 2.82 12.69
CA ALA A 51 -10.30 3.80 11.82
C ALA A 51 -9.76 3.72 10.40
N LEU A 52 -8.44 3.57 10.23
CA LEU A 52 -7.81 3.39 8.92
C LEU A 52 -8.20 2.07 8.25
N LYS A 53 -8.37 0.99 9.00
CA LYS A 53 -8.87 -0.29 8.47
C LYS A 53 -10.33 -0.20 8.03
N LEU A 54 -11.16 0.52 8.78
CA LEU A 54 -12.56 0.78 8.41
C LEU A 54 -12.62 1.63 7.13
N ALA A 55 -11.87 2.72 7.07
CA ALA A 55 -11.76 3.56 5.88
C ALA A 55 -11.25 2.75 4.67
N ALA A 56 -10.23 1.91 4.87
CA ALA A 56 -9.72 1.03 3.82
C ALA A 56 -10.76 0.02 3.31
N ALA A 57 -11.59 -0.55 4.18
CA ALA A 57 -12.66 -1.45 3.77
C ALA A 57 -13.75 -0.73 2.96
N ALA A 58 -14.03 0.53 3.29
CA ALA A 58 -14.97 1.39 2.57
C ALA A 58 -14.50 1.80 1.16
N LEU A 59 -13.22 1.61 0.83
CA LEU A 59 -12.69 1.90 -0.52
C LEU A 59 -13.17 0.92 -1.60
N ARG A 60 -13.76 -0.22 -1.23
CA ARG A 60 -14.10 -1.29 -2.19
C ARG A 60 -14.98 -0.83 -3.37
N PRO A 61 -16.11 -0.12 -3.15
CA PRO A 61 -16.94 0.40 -4.24
C PRO A 61 -16.40 1.69 -4.88
N SER A 62 -15.38 2.33 -4.31
CA SER A 62 -14.89 3.63 -4.78
C SER A 62 -14.16 3.52 -6.12
N GLN A 63 -14.48 4.41 -7.07
CA GLN A 63 -13.79 4.54 -8.37
C GLN A 63 -12.52 5.42 -8.29
N SER A 64 -11.91 5.49 -7.11
CA SER A 64 -10.66 6.22 -6.85
C SER A 64 -9.41 5.39 -7.18
N ALA A 65 -8.25 6.04 -7.27
CA ALA A 65 -6.95 5.34 -7.34
C ALA A 65 -6.73 4.41 -6.12
N LEU A 66 -7.28 4.79 -4.97
CA LEU A 66 -7.22 4.01 -3.73
C LEU A 66 -8.16 2.80 -3.78
N GLY A 67 -9.36 2.96 -4.32
CA GLY A 67 -10.29 1.85 -4.59
C GLY A 67 -9.71 0.84 -5.57
N ALA A 68 -9.12 1.31 -6.67
CA ALA A 68 -8.42 0.46 -7.64
C ALA A 68 -7.24 -0.30 -7.00
N TYR A 69 -6.46 0.36 -6.15
CA TYR A 69 -5.42 -0.29 -5.36
C TYR A 69 -6.00 -1.38 -4.44
N PHE A 70 -7.08 -1.10 -3.72
CA PHE A 70 -7.69 -2.04 -2.79
C PHE A 70 -8.24 -3.27 -3.51
N ARG A 71 -8.98 -3.09 -4.62
CA ARG A 71 -9.50 -4.21 -5.43
C ARG A 71 -8.38 -5.11 -5.95
N ARG A 72 -7.27 -4.53 -6.42
CA ARG A 72 -6.09 -5.29 -6.83
C ARG A 72 -5.43 -6.05 -5.66
N MET A 73 -5.45 -5.50 -4.45
CA MET A 73 -4.96 -6.25 -3.29
C MET A 73 -5.90 -7.40 -2.96
N CYS A 74 -7.22 -7.21 -3.02
CA CYS A 74 -8.18 -8.29 -2.82
C CYS A 74 -8.03 -9.43 -3.84
N SER A 75 -7.62 -9.17 -5.09
CA SER A 75 -7.38 -10.23 -6.07
C SER A 75 -6.09 -11.02 -5.82
N ARG A 76 -5.16 -10.48 -5.03
CA ARG A 76 -3.82 -11.05 -4.81
C ARG A 76 -3.66 -11.72 -3.43
N MET A 77 -4.50 -11.38 -2.46
CA MET A 77 -4.40 -11.87 -1.08
C MET A 77 -5.75 -11.85 -0.37
N ASP A 78 -5.83 -12.57 0.74
CA ASP A 78 -7.01 -12.62 1.62
C ASP A 78 -7.51 -11.21 1.99
N LYS A 79 -8.84 -11.07 2.11
CA LYS A 79 -9.50 -9.78 2.38
C LYS A 79 -8.91 -9.05 3.59
N SER A 80 -8.62 -9.77 4.68
CA SER A 80 -8.04 -9.18 5.90
C SER A 80 -6.65 -8.58 5.65
N LYS A 81 -5.80 -9.27 4.87
CA LYS A 81 -4.48 -8.78 4.47
C LYS A 81 -4.59 -7.60 3.50
N ALA A 82 -5.55 -7.63 2.57
CA ALA A 82 -5.81 -6.54 1.64
C ALA A 82 -6.24 -5.25 2.39
N VAL A 83 -7.12 -5.37 3.40
CA VAL A 83 -7.51 -4.25 4.27
C VAL A 83 -6.31 -3.68 5.01
N ALA A 84 -5.46 -4.55 5.60
CA ALA A 84 -4.25 -4.09 6.27
C ALA A 84 -3.29 -3.37 5.31
N ALA A 85 -3.13 -3.87 4.08
CA ALA A 85 -2.27 -3.26 3.06
C ALA A 85 -2.81 -1.90 2.57
N ALA A 86 -4.13 -1.74 2.45
CA ALA A 86 -4.75 -0.46 2.11
C ALA A 86 -4.70 0.53 3.28
N ALA A 87 -4.95 0.08 4.51
CA ALA A 87 -4.77 0.91 5.70
C ALA A 87 -3.32 1.39 5.83
N HIS A 88 -2.33 0.53 5.54
CA HIS A 88 -0.92 0.93 5.49
C HIS A 88 -0.68 2.02 4.43
N LYS A 89 -1.27 1.89 3.24
CA LYS A 89 -1.17 2.92 2.19
C LYS A 89 -1.80 4.25 2.64
N LEU A 90 -2.96 4.22 3.29
CA LEU A 90 -3.59 5.41 3.87
C LEU A 90 -2.72 6.06 4.95
N ALA A 91 -2.14 5.27 5.85
CA ALA A 91 -1.22 5.78 6.87
C ALA A 91 -0.01 6.50 6.24
N ARG A 92 0.54 5.95 5.15
CA ARG A 92 1.63 6.61 4.42
C ARG A 92 1.20 7.95 3.83
N LEU A 93 0.00 8.01 3.25
CA LEU A 93 -0.53 9.26 2.70
C LEU A 93 -0.74 10.30 3.79
N ILE A 94 -1.35 9.94 4.91
CA ILE A 94 -1.57 10.86 6.04
C ILE A 94 -0.24 11.40 6.55
N TYR A 95 0.76 10.54 6.75
CA TYR A 95 2.09 10.98 7.16
C TYR A 95 2.71 11.96 6.16
N THR A 96 2.63 11.68 4.86
CA THR A 96 3.19 12.59 3.83
C THR A 96 2.43 13.92 3.77
N MET A 97 1.10 13.90 3.90
CA MET A 97 0.29 15.12 3.92
C MET A 97 0.64 15.98 5.14
N LEU A 98 0.76 15.37 6.31
CA LEU A 98 1.09 16.10 7.55
C LEU A 98 2.55 16.59 7.59
N THR A 99 3.49 15.85 6.99
CA THR A 99 4.91 16.25 6.98
C THR A 99 5.24 17.29 5.92
N LYS A 100 4.62 17.20 4.73
CA LYS A 100 4.91 18.10 3.60
C LYS A 100 3.91 19.23 3.44
N GLY A 101 2.75 19.15 4.10
CA GLY A 101 1.64 20.09 3.90
C GLY A 101 0.95 19.97 2.54
N GLU A 102 1.24 18.91 1.77
CA GLU A 102 0.63 18.69 0.45
C GLU A 102 -0.73 18.01 0.59
N GLU A 103 -1.72 18.46 -0.16
CA GLU A 103 -3.03 17.81 -0.22
C GLU A 103 -2.98 16.54 -1.08
N TYR A 104 -3.70 15.50 -0.65
CA TYR A 104 -3.89 14.32 -1.49
C TYR A 104 -4.86 14.62 -2.62
N THR A 105 -4.35 14.70 -3.85
CA THR A 105 -5.16 14.76 -5.07
C THR A 105 -5.35 13.37 -5.66
N ASP A 106 -6.61 12.90 -5.72
CA ASP A 106 -6.94 11.65 -6.40
C ASP A 106 -6.97 11.85 -7.91
N LYS A 107 -6.04 11.20 -8.63
CA LYS A 107 -5.98 11.23 -10.09
C LYS A 107 -6.95 10.24 -10.75
N GLY A 108 -7.72 9.50 -9.95
CA GLY A 108 -8.72 8.55 -10.43
C GLY A 108 -8.17 7.15 -10.70
N GLN A 109 -9.07 6.24 -11.02
CA GLN A 109 -8.76 4.83 -11.26
C GLN A 109 -7.94 4.61 -12.53
N ASP A 110 -8.29 5.25 -13.64
CA ASP A 110 -7.65 4.99 -14.95
C ASP A 110 -6.17 5.34 -14.92
N TYR A 111 -5.83 6.51 -14.36
CA TYR A 111 -4.44 6.93 -14.14
C TYR A 111 -3.64 5.91 -13.30
N TYR A 112 -4.28 5.33 -12.29
CA TYR A 112 -3.65 4.33 -11.45
C TYR A 112 -3.41 3.00 -12.19
N GLU A 113 -4.37 2.58 -13.02
CA GLU A 113 -4.28 1.37 -13.84
C GLU A 113 -3.21 1.49 -14.93
N GLU A 114 -3.13 2.64 -15.60
CA GLU A 114 -2.11 2.93 -16.60
C GLU A 114 -0.69 2.87 -15.99
N ARG A 115 -0.46 3.60 -14.89
CA ARG A 115 0.83 3.58 -14.20
C ARG A 115 1.20 2.19 -13.66
N TYR A 116 0.19 1.39 -13.30
CA TYR A 116 0.41 0.00 -12.93
C TYR A 116 0.83 -0.84 -14.14
N ARG A 117 0.16 -0.71 -15.27
CA ARG A 117 0.49 -1.38 -16.53
C ARG A 117 1.91 -1.07 -16.97
N GLU A 118 2.31 0.21 -16.97
CA GLU A 118 3.69 0.63 -17.27
C GLU A 118 4.71 -0.07 -16.39
N ARG A 119 4.45 -0.17 -15.07
CA ARG A 119 5.34 -0.83 -14.14
C ARG A 119 5.45 -2.33 -14.39
N VAL A 120 4.33 -2.98 -14.74
CA VAL A 120 4.32 -4.40 -15.10
C VAL A 120 5.15 -4.63 -16.36
N LEU A 121 4.95 -3.81 -17.40
CA LEU A 121 5.74 -3.88 -18.63
C LEU A 121 7.23 -3.63 -18.38
N TRP A 122 7.56 -2.64 -17.54
CA TRP A 122 8.94 -2.37 -17.15
C TRP A 122 9.58 -3.58 -16.46
N HIS A 123 8.90 -4.19 -15.48
CA HIS A 123 9.39 -5.40 -14.81
C HIS A 123 9.53 -6.59 -15.78
N LEU A 124 8.58 -6.78 -16.68
CA LEU A 124 8.63 -7.85 -17.69
C LEU A 124 9.83 -7.67 -18.61
N ASN A 125 10.06 -6.45 -19.09
CA ASN A 125 11.22 -6.13 -19.92
C ASN A 125 12.54 -6.39 -19.18
N GLN A 126 12.65 -5.99 -17.90
CA GLN A 126 13.85 -6.28 -17.10
C GLN A 126 14.07 -7.78 -16.89
N ARG A 127 13.00 -8.56 -16.68
CA ARG A 127 13.09 -10.01 -16.56
C ARG A 127 13.51 -10.67 -17.88
N ALA A 128 12.95 -10.23 -19.01
CA ALA A 128 13.32 -10.70 -20.33
C ALA A 128 14.80 -10.43 -20.61
N LYS A 129 15.28 -9.21 -20.35
CA LYS A 129 16.70 -8.83 -20.49
C LYS A 129 17.62 -9.75 -19.68
N LYS A 130 17.25 -10.08 -18.44
CA LYS A 130 18.03 -10.98 -17.59
C LYS A 130 18.13 -12.40 -18.17
N MET A 131 17.17 -12.80 -18.99
CA MET A 131 17.14 -14.10 -19.69
C MET A 131 17.68 -14.01 -21.13
N GLY A 132 18.25 -12.86 -21.54
CA GLY A 132 18.71 -12.66 -22.93
C GLY A 132 17.59 -12.49 -23.95
N MET A 133 16.36 -12.28 -23.51
CA MET A 133 15.17 -12.12 -24.36
C MET A 133 14.77 -10.65 -24.49
N LYS A 134 14.09 -10.29 -25.60
CA LYS A 134 13.51 -8.96 -25.82
C LYS A 134 11.98 -9.06 -25.84
N LEU A 135 11.32 -8.19 -25.08
CA LEU A 135 9.86 -8.09 -25.10
C LEU A 135 9.43 -7.42 -26.42
N VAL A 136 8.64 -8.13 -27.23
CA VAL A 136 8.05 -7.62 -28.47
C VAL A 136 6.53 -7.65 -28.30
N ALA A 137 5.86 -6.54 -28.62
CA ALA A 137 4.41 -6.50 -28.62
C ALA A 137 3.90 -7.30 -29.82
N THR A 138 3.06 -8.30 -29.57
CA THR A 138 2.36 -9.04 -30.62
C THR A 138 1.15 -8.23 -31.07
N GLU A 139 0.97 -8.06 -32.37
CA GLU A 139 -0.27 -7.50 -32.92
C GLU A 139 -1.46 -8.40 -32.54
N PRO A 140 -2.63 -7.82 -32.22
CA PRO A 140 -3.81 -8.62 -31.88
C PRO A 140 -4.25 -9.42 -33.10
N GLN A 141 -4.10 -10.74 -33.01
CA GLN A 141 -4.58 -11.68 -34.03
C GLN A 141 -6.11 -11.60 -34.11
N PRO A 142 -6.71 -11.24 -35.26
CA PRO A 142 -8.16 -11.28 -35.43
C PRO A 142 -8.62 -12.74 -35.30
N ARG A 143 -9.67 -12.96 -34.49
CA ARG A 143 -10.35 -14.25 -34.36
C ARG A 143 -11.13 -14.58 -35.61
#